data_AF-A0A847HTL5-F1
#
_entry.id   AF-A0A847HTL5-F1
#
_cell.length_a   1.000
_cell.length_b   1.000
_cell.length_c   1.000
_cell.angle_alpha   90.00
_cell.angle_beta   90.00
_cell.angle_gamma   90.00
#
_symmetry.space_group_name_H-M   'P 1'
#
loop_
_entity.id
_entity.type
_entity.pdbx_description
1 polymer ?
#
loop_
_entity_poly.entity_id
_entity_poly.type
_entity_poly.pdbx_seq_one_letter_code
_entity_poly.pdbx_strand_id
1 'polypeptide(L)'
;MYRTDRQPAWQRDVAWASALLLVLVTLAGTLLFSLARLSTPTRGPEVGAAVLRLTLRPGGEGSLVAVRTGAGYVPGQPLMLLPGLQVYADPSEVPTFTAADAVSRSAGVLADRLVRGGGGALLEALGDGALRRQFELALEGPVAELVTGALAAEMLPAGLDDGSRLADWRAQAAADPGQPVQPLVGVFVRLPVAQVQSMSDRELGAAVVAELAGAVMEGGLPAAQALVSNANLSGRLERGVDTVARARLHELFSAMLLAQQGEMEARLAEAQAAMAGAGADDDGLAGLLPAAEVAGLAPEQAEARVLAALAERAYDGGGELAAAQLTRAGQVERVRAVAPLLDAFGARAHGRYLLWTWLGGALALALLAGLVGFSRGLLRLVNPAVALLIGGGLGALALQGVGSALPHDAPLPLGAQAQGAFTALVDLAAHAVRSLPAFVLELPLRHYLIVGGAGALLVLLALVLWLLRGLRPRRRYYR
;
A
#
# COMPACT_ATOMS: atom_id res chain seq x y z
N MET A 1 -14.04 -74.31 13.38
CA MET A 1 -12.78 -73.57 13.21
C MET A 1 -12.38 -73.60 11.73
N TYR A 2 -12.87 -72.65 10.92
CA TYR A 2 -12.43 -72.53 9.52
C TYR A 2 -11.20 -71.62 9.48
N ARG A 3 -10.09 -72.17 8.98
CA ARG A 3 -8.87 -71.42 8.62
C ARG A 3 -9.27 -70.31 7.65
N THR A 4 -9.36 -69.07 8.14
CA THR A 4 -9.22 -67.90 7.29
C THR A 4 -7.79 -67.91 6.78
N ASP A 5 -7.59 -68.10 5.47
CA ASP A 5 -6.30 -67.85 4.84
C ASP A 5 -5.84 -66.44 5.24
N ARG A 6 -4.91 -66.38 6.20
CA ARG A 6 -4.26 -65.14 6.62
C ARG A 6 -3.60 -64.59 5.36
N GLN A 7 -4.02 -63.39 4.94
CA GLN A 7 -3.31 -62.67 3.89
C GLN A 7 -1.81 -62.65 4.27
N PRO A 8 -0.91 -63.01 3.35
CA PRO A 8 0.50 -62.95 3.62
C PRO A 8 0.88 -61.49 3.93
N ALA A 9 1.76 -61.29 4.92
CA ALA A 9 2.07 -59.98 5.48
C ALA A 9 2.44 -58.94 4.39
N TRP A 10 3.21 -59.36 3.38
CA TRP A 10 3.61 -58.50 2.25
C TRP A 10 2.42 -57.94 1.46
N GLN A 11 1.31 -58.67 1.29
CA GLN A 11 0.12 -58.15 0.60
C GLN A 11 -0.57 -57.05 1.40
N ARG A 12 -0.59 -57.19 2.73
CA ARG A 12 -1.12 -56.18 3.63
C ARG A 12 -0.22 -54.93 3.62
N ASP A 13 1.10 -55.11 3.63
CA ASP A 13 2.06 -54.00 3.60
C ASP A 13 1.97 -53.21 2.30
N VAL A 14 1.85 -53.90 1.15
CA VAL A 14 1.64 -53.26 -0.16
C VAL A 14 0.33 -52.47 -0.20
N ALA A 15 -0.76 -53.01 0.36
CA ALA A 15 -2.04 -52.30 0.42
C ALA A 15 -1.95 -51.04 1.32
N TRP A 16 -1.28 -51.13 2.47
CA TRP A 16 -1.06 -49.97 3.35
C TRP A 16 -0.18 -48.91 2.71
N ALA A 17 0.95 -49.31 2.12
CA ALA A 17 1.85 -48.40 1.42
C ALA A 17 1.15 -47.71 0.24
N SER A 18 0.37 -48.47 -0.53
CA SER A 18 -0.42 -47.92 -1.65
C SER A 18 -1.48 -46.94 -1.18
N ALA A 19 -2.14 -47.21 -0.06
CA ALA A 19 -3.13 -46.30 0.52
C ALA A 19 -2.49 -45.00 1.02
N LEU A 20 -1.36 -45.08 1.73
CA LEU A 20 -0.62 -43.90 2.21
C LEU A 20 -0.09 -43.06 1.05
N LEU A 21 0.51 -43.70 0.04
CA LEU A 21 0.96 -43.01 -1.16
C LEU A 21 -0.23 -42.39 -1.92
N LEU A 22 -1.37 -43.06 -1.97
CA LEU A 22 -2.58 -42.50 -2.59
C LEU A 22 -3.08 -41.26 -1.85
N VAL A 23 -3.03 -41.22 -0.52
CA VAL A 23 -3.33 -40.00 0.26
C VAL A 23 -2.40 -38.86 -0.14
N LEU A 24 -1.09 -39.10 -0.19
CA LEU A 24 -0.11 -38.07 -0.52
C LEU A 24 -0.25 -37.58 -1.97
N VAL A 25 -0.44 -38.51 -2.92
CA VAL A 25 -0.61 -38.20 -4.34
C VAL A 25 -1.93 -37.48 -4.60
N THR A 26 -3.01 -37.83 -3.90
CA THR A 26 -4.29 -37.13 -4.03
C THR A 26 -4.20 -35.72 -3.45
N LEU A 27 -3.51 -35.55 -2.31
CA LEU A 27 -3.27 -34.23 -1.72
C LEU A 27 -2.43 -33.35 -2.66
N ALA A 28 -1.23 -33.80 -3.05
CA ALA A 28 -0.35 -33.06 -3.94
C ALA A 28 -0.95 -32.85 -5.34
N GLY A 29 -1.62 -33.86 -5.89
CA GLY A 29 -2.28 -33.80 -7.20
C GLY A 29 -3.44 -32.81 -7.23
N THR A 30 -4.23 -32.74 -6.15
CA THR A 30 -5.33 -31.76 -6.05
C THR A 30 -4.79 -30.35 -5.94
N LEU A 31 -3.69 -30.15 -5.20
CA LEU A 31 -3.00 -28.86 -5.14
C LEU A 31 -2.46 -28.44 -6.51
N LEU A 32 -1.72 -29.33 -7.19
CA LEU A 32 -1.15 -29.07 -8.52
C LEU A 32 -2.24 -28.79 -9.56
N PHE A 33 -3.35 -29.53 -9.53
CA PHE A 33 -4.49 -29.27 -10.39
C PHE A 33 -5.11 -27.90 -10.11
N SER A 34 -5.23 -27.52 -8.83
CA SER A 34 -5.74 -26.21 -8.44
C SER A 34 -4.82 -25.09 -8.91
N LEU A 35 -3.50 -25.25 -8.75
CA LEU A 35 -2.49 -24.31 -9.27
C LEU A 35 -2.53 -24.23 -10.80
N ALA A 36 -2.73 -25.35 -11.50
CA ALA A 36 -2.93 -25.36 -12.95
C ALA A 36 -4.18 -24.54 -13.36
N ARG A 37 -5.28 -24.62 -12.60
CA ARG A 37 -6.49 -23.85 -12.89
C ARG A 37 -6.37 -22.37 -12.54
N LEU A 38 -5.56 -22.02 -11.54
CA LEU A 38 -5.25 -20.64 -11.17
C LEU A 38 -4.28 -19.97 -12.16
N SER A 39 -3.35 -20.73 -12.73
CA SER A 39 -2.37 -20.27 -13.75
C SER A 39 -2.89 -20.34 -15.18
N THR A 40 -4.21 -20.35 -15.39
CA THR A 40 -4.80 -20.33 -16.76
C THR A 40 -4.59 -18.97 -17.42
N PRO A 41 -4.62 -18.85 -18.76
CA PRO A 41 -4.44 -17.56 -19.45
C PRO A 41 -5.47 -16.50 -19.05
N THR A 42 -6.63 -16.90 -18.53
CA THR A 42 -7.64 -15.96 -18.02
C THR A 42 -7.39 -15.55 -16.56
N ARG A 43 -6.88 -16.45 -15.71
CA ARG A 43 -6.76 -16.20 -14.25
C ARG A 43 -5.35 -15.88 -13.77
N GLY A 44 -4.33 -16.37 -14.47
CA GLY A 44 -2.92 -16.10 -14.18
C GLY A 44 -2.62 -14.60 -14.22
N PRO A 45 -3.03 -13.86 -15.28
CA PRO A 45 -2.91 -12.41 -15.32
C PRO A 45 -3.72 -11.70 -14.23
N GLU A 46 -4.91 -12.18 -13.86
CA GLU A 46 -5.70 -11.58 -12.76
C GLU A 46 -4.99 -11.69 -11.41
N VAL A 47 -4.41 -12.87 -11.11
CA VAL A 47 -3.59 -13.08 -9.90
C VAL A 47 -2.32 -12.24 -9.97
N GLY A 48 -1.66 -12.20 -11.14
CA GLY A 48 -0.47 -11.38 -11.37
C GLY A 48 -0.73 -9.89 -11.18
N ALA A 49 -1.86 -9.38 -11.66
CA ALA A 49 -2.28 -7.99 -11.49
C ALA A 49 -2.55 -7.66 -10.01
N ALA A 50 -3.18 -8.57 -9.26
CA ALA A 50 -3.40 -8.39 -7.82
C ALA A 50 -2.08 -8.36 -7.04
N VAL A 51 -1.14 -9.26 -7.37
CA VAL A 51 0.20 -9.29 -6.78
C VAL A 51 0.98 -8.02 -7.13
N LEU A 52 0.98 -7.59 -8.39
CA LEU A 52 1.62 -6.34 -8.83
C LEU A 52 1.00 -5.12 -8.17
N ARG A 53 -0.33 -5.09 -7.99
CA ARG A 53 -1.01 -4.02 -7.28
C ARG A 53 -0.56 -3.93 -5.83
N LEU A 54 -0.42 -5.07 -5.14
CA LEU A 54 0.06 -5.12 -3.75
C LEU A 54 1.51 -4.65 -3.61
N THR A 55 2.37 -5.01 -4.56
CA THR A 55 3.80 -4.66 -4.51
C THR A 55 4.08 -3.24 -4.94
N LEU A 56 3.32 -2.72 -5.91
CA LEU A 56 3.48 -1.36 -6.43
C LEU A 56 2.69 -0.32 -5.62
N ARG A 57 1.65 -0.72 -4.86
CA ARG A 57 0.86 0.16 -3.98
C ARG A 57 0.69 -0.45 -2.58
N PRO A 58 1.77 -0.52 -1.78
CA PRO A 58 1.67 -0.91 -0.38
C PRO A 58 0.97 0.22 0.38
N GLY A 59 -0.35 0.15 0.56
CA GLY A 59 -1.09 1.20 1.27
C GLY A 59 -2.45 1.57 0.70
N GLY A 60 -2.76 1.18 -0.53
CA GLY A 60 -4.06 1.48 -1.14
C GLY A 60 -4.30 2.96 -1.53
N GLU A 61 -3.38 3.90 -1.27
CA GLU A 61 -3.45 5.29 -1.75
C GLU A 61 -2.15 5.69 -2.49
N GLY A 62 -2.28 6.40 -3.61
CA GLY A 62 -1.17 6.80 -4.51
C GLY A 62 -1.20 6.16 -5.91
N SER A 63 -0.63 6.86 -6.90
CA SER A 63 -0.57 6.41 -8.31
C SER A 63 0.36 5.20 -8.47
N LEU A 64 -0.14 4.08 -9.01
CA LEU A 64 0.53 2.76 -9.11
C LEU A 64 1.82 2.76 -9.96
N VAL A 65 1.75 3.49 -11.05
CA VAL A 65 2.77 3.75 -12.05
C VAL A 65 2.48 5.18 -12.44
N ALA A 66 3.48 6.05 -12.59
CA ALA A 66 3.20 7.35 -13.21
C ALA A 66 2.77 7.08 -14.66
N VAL A 67 1.48 6.82 -14.86
CA VAL A 67 0.90 6.73 -16.18
C VAL A 67 0.90 8.16 -16.68
N ARG A 68 1.78 8.41 -17.65
CA ARG A 68 1.90 9.69 -18.35
C ARG A 68 0.56 9.99 -19.03
N THR A 69 -0.34 10.59 -18.27
CA THR A 69 -1.62 11.12 -18.75
C THR A 69 -1.55 12.63 -18.96
N GLY A 70 -0.44 13.27 -18.58
CA GLY A 70 -0.18 14.68 -18.87
C GLY A 70 0.57 14.82 -20.19
N ALA A 71 0.12 15.74 -21.05
CA ALA A 71 0.80 16.16 -22.26
C ALA A 71 2.33 16.23 -22.03
N GLY A 72 3.09 15.49 -22.84
CA GLY A 72 4.54 15.46 -22.76
C GLY A 72 5.10 16.88 -22.77
N TYR A 73 6.18 17.10 -22.01
CA TYR A 73 6.82 18.41 -21.95
C TYR A 73 7.12 18.93 -23.38
N VAL A 74 6.62 20.12 -23.70
CA VAL A 74 6.90 20.78 -24.97
C VAL A 74 8.12 21.67 -24.79
N PRO A 75 9.19 21.47 -25.58
CA PRO A 75 10.38 22.32 -25.52
C PRO A 75 10.02 23.81 -25.60
N GLY A 76 10.54 24.60 -24.67
CA GLY A 76 10.28 26.05 -24.58
C GLY A 76 9.12 26.45 -23.66
N GLN A 77 8.39 25.50 -23.06
CA GLN A 77 7.40 25.79 -22.02
C GLN A 77 7.99 25.64 -20.60
N PRO A 78 7.54 26.44 -19.62
CA PRO A 78 7.98 26.28 -18.23
C PRO A 78 7.58 24.89 -17.70
N LEU A 79 8.52 24.20 -17.08
CA LEU A 79 8.30 22.87 -16.51
C LEU A 79 7.69 22.99 -15.12
N MET A 80 6.48 22.45 -14.92
CA MET A 80 5.94 22.27 -13.58
C MET A 80 6.74 21.18 -12.84
N LEU A 81 7.39 21.54 -11.73
CA LEU A 81 8.35 20.67 -11.04
C LEU A 81 7.69 19.45 -10.38
N LEU A 82 6.47 19.63 -9.86
CA LEU A 82 5.67 18.56 -9.29
C LEU A 82 4.22 18.76 -9.72
N PRO A 83 3.51 17.70 -10.18
CA PRO A 83 2.10 17.79 -10.52
C PRO A 83 1.25 18.33 -9.37
N GLY A 84 0.36 19.27 -9.69
CA GLY A 84 -0.47 19.91 -8.67
C GLY A 84 0.30 20.86 -7.75
N LEU A 85 1.57 21.15 -8.00
CA LEU A 85 2.30 22.22 -7.32
C LEU A 85 2.58 23.34 -8.32
N GLN A 86 2.06 24.54 -8.05
CA GLN A 86 2.26 25.72 -8.90
C GLN A 86 3.68 26.31 -8.78
N VAL A 87 4.70 25.49 -8.99
CA VAL A 87 6.12 25.85 -9.01
C VAL A 87 6.71 25.36 -10.32
N TYR A 88 7.36 26.28 -11.04
CA TYR A 88 7.86 26.05 -12.38
C TYR A 88 9.38 26.27 -12.45
N ALA A 89 10.05 25.51 -13.31
CA ALA A 89 11.39 25.81 -13.79
C ALA A 89 11.32 26.45 -15.19
N ASP A 90 12.14 27.47 -15.40
CA ASP A 90 12.26 28.12 -16.71
C ASP A 90 12.91 27.14 -17.72
N PRO A 91 12.49 27.14 -18.99
CA PRO A 91 13.07 26.26 -20.01
C PRO A 91 14.60 26.30 -20.10
N SER A 92 15.19 27.48 -19.84
CA SER A 92 16.65 27.68 -19.88
C SER A 92 17.40 27.00 -18.73
N GLU A 93 16.72 26.75 -17.60
CA GLU A 93 17.32 26.17 -16.39
C GLU A 93 17.21 24.64 -16.37
N VAL A 94 16.16 24.08 -16.99
CA VAL A 94 15.86 22.64 -17.01
C VAL A 94 17.07 21.76 -17.37
N PRO A 95 17.98 22.10 -18.32
CA PRO A 95 19.12 21.24 -18.67
C PRO A 95 20.10 21.02 -17.51
N THR A 96 20.20 21.97 -16.59
CA THR A 96 21.13 21.95 -15.45
C THR A 96 20.45 21.70 -14.11
N PHE A 97 19.12 21.60 -14.11
CA PHE A 97 18.32 21.54 -12.89
C PHE A 97 18.28 20.11 -12.34
N THR A 98 18.60 19.94 -11.05
CA THR A 98 18.57 18.63 -10.39
C THR A 98 17.30 18.43 -9.57
N ALA A 99 16.99 17.18 -9.19
CA ALA A 99 15.88 16.88 -8.30
C ALA A 99 16.02 17.54 -6.92
N ALA A 100 17.26 17.68 -6.42
CA ALA A 100 17.53 18.39 -5.17
C ALA A 100 17.24 19.89 -5.31
N ASP A 101 17.60 20.49 -6.45
CA ASP A 101 17.27 21.89 -6.75
C ASP A 101 15.76 22.11 -6.87
N ALA A 102 15.04 21.13 -7.42
CA ALA A 102 13.59 21.17 -7.51
C ALA A 102 12.90 21.11 -6.15
N VAL A 103 13.37 20.24 -5.25
CA VAL A 103 12.89 20.17 -3.87
C VAL A 103 13.18 21.50 -3.15
N SER A 104 14.41 22.00 -3.23
CA SER A 104 14.82 23.25 -2.60
C SER A 104 14.00 24.43 -3.12
N ARG A 105 13.86 24.58 -4.44
CA ARG A 105 13.05 25.65 -5.05
C ARG A 105 11.58 25.56 -4.63
N SER A 106 11.00 24.38 -4.65
CA SER A 106 9.62 24.14 -4.24
C SER A 106 9.40 24.53 -2.78
N ALA A 107 10.28 24.08 -1.89
CA ALA A 107 10.24 24.45 -0.48
C ALA A 107 10.39 25.96 -0.26
N GLY A 108 11.30 26.59 -1.01
CA GLY A 108 11.50 28.05 -0.97
C GLY A 108 10.27 28.84 -1.40
N VAL A 109 9.61 28.45 -2.50
CA VAL A 109 8.38 29.11 -2.97
C VAL A 109 7.23 28.91 -1.99
N LEU A 110 7.07 27.71 -1.41
CA LEU A 110 6.04 27.45 -0.41
C LEU A 110 6.28 28.26 0.87
N ALA A 111 7.52 28.34 1.34
CA ALA A 111 7.88 29.17 2.49
C ALA A 111 7.63 30.65 2.22
N ASP A 112 7.96 31.16 1.02
CA ASP A 112 7.67 32.55 0.65
C ASP A 112 6.16 32.84 0.57
N ARG A 113 5.37 31.92 0.00
CA ARG A 113 3.90 32.06 -0.05
C ARG A 113 3.28 32.13 1.35
N LEU A 114 3.74 31.27 2.27
CA LEU A 114 3.30 31.32 3.67
C LEU A 114 3.68 32.66 4.33
N VAL A 115 4.94 33.09 4.17
CA VAL A 115 5.41 34.34 4.78
C VAL A 115 4.70 35.56 4.21
N ARG A 116 4.37 35.60 2.92
CA ARG A 116 3.76 36.77 2.29
C ARG A 116 2.23 36.78 2.36
N GLY A 117 1.58 35.62 2.34
CA GLY A 117 0.13 35.49 2.18
C GLY A 117 -0.55 34.49 3.12
N GLY A 118 0.17 33.93 4.09
CA GLY A 118 -0.40 33.01 5.08
C GLY A 118 -0.66 31.60 4.56
N GLY A 119 -1.31 30.78 5.40
CA GLY A 119 -1.62 29.38 5.13
C GLY A 119 -2.53 29.21 3.91
N GLY A 120 -3.49 30.12 3.71
CA GLY A 120 -4.36 30.12 2.53
C GLY A 120 -3.58 30.21 1.22
N ALA A 121 -2.65 31.16 1.10
CA ALA A 121 -1.82 31.36 -0.10
C ALA A 121 -0.88 30.18 -0.37
N LEU A 122 -0.40 29.51 0.68
CA LEU A 122 0.36 28.27 0.56
C LEU A 122 -0.52 27.15 -0.01
N LEU A 123 -1.72 26.95 0.54
CA LEU A 123 -2.62 25.87 0.12
C LEU A 123 -3.17 26.07 -1.29
N GLU A 124 -3.36 27.32 -1.74
CA GLU A 124 -3.73 27.64 -3.12
C GLU A 124 -2.65 27.21 -4.14
N ALA A 125 -1.38 27.11 -3.71
CA ALA A 125 -0.30 26.59 -4.55
C ALA A 125 -0.42 25.08 -4.81
N LEU A 126 -1.21 24.37 -4.00
CA LEU A 126 -1.36 22.92 -3.97
C LEU A 126 -2.71 22.50 -4.57
N GLY A 127 -2.68 22.09 -5.84
CA GLY A 127 -3.79 21.47 -6.56
C GLY A 127 -3.96 19.97 -6.33
N ASP A 128 -2.95 19.28 -5.79
CA ASP A 128 -3.07 17.87 -5.38
C ASP A 128 -3.74 17.74 -4.00
N GLY A 129 -4.85 17.02 -3.92
CA GLY A 129 -5.61 16.82 -2.69
C GLY A 129 -4.88 16.02 -1.60
N ALA A 130 -3.95 15.12 -1.95
CA ALA A 130 -3.16 14.39 -0.96
C ALA A 130 -2.07 15.28 -0.35
N LEU A 131 -1.31 15.98 -1.20
CA LEU A 131 -0.26 16.90 -0.77
C LEU A 131 -0.86 18.07 0.04
N ARG A 132 -2.00 18.59 -0.42
CA ARG A 132 -2.74 19.64 0.30
C ARG A 132 -3.10 19.23 1.73
N ARG A 133 -3.67 18.03 1.94
CA ARG A 133 -4.01 17.52 3.28
C ARG A 133 -2.77 17.40 4.18
N GLN A 134 -1.64 16.99 3.63
CA GLN A 134 -0.39 16.88 4.39
C GLN A 134 0.09 18.26 4.88
N PHE A 135 -0.02 19.28 4.02
CA PHE A 135 0.34 20.66 4.39
C PHE A 135 -0.70 21.29 5.32
N GLU A 136 -2.00 20.97 5.20
CA GLU A 136 -3.04 21.38 6.15
C GLU A 136 -2.70 20.90 7.58
N LEU A 137 -2.36 19.62 7.74
CA LEU A 137 -1.93 19.07 9.04
C LEU A 137 -0.64 19.72 9.56
N ALA A 138 0.29 20.06 8.66
CA ALA A 138 1.53 20.74 9.06
C ALA A 138 1.26 22.18 9.53
N LEU A 139 0.32 22.88 8.90
CA LEU A 139 -0.11 24.23 9.26
C LEU A 139 -0.77 24.26 10.65
N GLU A 140 -1.55 23.23 11.01
CA GLU A 140 -2.24 23.13 12.31
C GLU A 140 -1.32 22.83 13.50
N GLY A 141 -0.10 22.33 13.24
CA GLY A 141 0.85 21.95 14.31
C GLY A 141 2.25 22.51 14.09
N PRO A 142 3.15 21.73 13.47
CA PRO A 142 4.59 22.01 13.46
C PRO A 142 4.96 23.35 12.82
N VAL A 143 4.22 23.81 11.81
CA VAL A 143 4.48 25.10 11.16
C VAL A 143 4.15 26.27 12.10
N ALA A 144 2.99 26.22 12.76
CA ALA A 144 2.58 27.24 13.71
C ALA A 144 3.56 27.32 14.90
N GLU A 145 4.01 26.17 15.41
CA GLU A 145 5.02 26.11 16.47
C GLU A 145 6.37 26.71 16.03
N LEU A 146 6.81 26.42 14.80
CA LEU A 146 8.06 26.97 14.25
C LEU A 146 8.01 28.49 14.09
N VAL A 147 6.91 29.03 13.54
CA VAL A 147 6.71 30.48 13.38
C VAL A 147 6.66 31.15 14.74
N THR A 148 5.90 30.59 15.68
CA THR A 148 5.80 31.11 17.06
C THR A 148 7.17 31.10 17.75
N GLY A 149 7.93 30.01 17.64
CA GLY A 149 9.27 29.90 18.22
C GLY A 149 10.28 30.87 17.59
N ALA A 150 10.21 31.08 16.27
CA ALA A 150 11.07 32.03 15.57
C ALA A 150 10.77 33.48 15.98
N LEU A 151 9.49 33.83 16.09
CA LEU A 151 9.06 35.13 16.59
C LEU A 151 9.45 35.35 18.05
N ALA A 152 9.25 34.34 18.90
CA ALA A 152 9.61 34.42 20.31
C ALA A 152 11.10 34.70 20.51
N ALA A 153 11.96 34.05 19.71
CA ALA A 153 13.41 34.24 19.77
C ALA A 153 13.85 35.68 19.44
N GLU A 154 13.18 36.35 18.50
CA GLU A 154 13.52 37.73 18.12
C GLU A 154 12.79 38.79 18.95
N MET A 155 11.54 38.54 19.33
CA MET A 155 10.67 39.55 19.93
C MET A 155 10.69 39.56 21.46
N LEU A 156 10.81 38.40 22.14
CA LEU A 156 10.85 38.38 23.60
C LEU A 156 12.00 39.22 24.18
N PRO A 157 13.26 39.06 23.72
CA PRO A 157 14.39 39.83 24.23
C PRO A 157 14.34 41.33 23.85
N ALA A 158 13.38 41.75 23.02
CA ALA A 158 13.19 43.15 22.63
C ALA A 158 12.33 43.95 23.64
N GLY A 159 12.19 43.43 24.86
CA GLY A 159 11.45 44.05 25.96
C GLY A 159 10.00 43.58 26.09
N LEU A 160 9.66 42.39 25.54
CA LEU A 160 8.33 41.79 25.73
C LEU A 160 8.30 40.81 26.91
N ASP A 161 9.45 40.35 27.42
CA ASP A 161 9.53 39.37 28.52
C ASP A 161 9.95 39.96 29.88
N ASP A 162 10.30 41.24 29.93
CA ASP A 162 10.84 41.93 31.11
C ASP A 162 9.92 43.04 31.67
N GLY A 163 8.74 43.19 31.08
CA GLY A 163 7.75 44.20 31.48
C GLY A 163 8.08 45.63 31.02
N SER A 164 9.19 45.86 30.33
CA SER A 164 9.63 47.21 29.91
C SER A 164 8.68 47.90 28.94
N ARG A 165 7.83 47.13 28.26
CA ARG A 165 6.82 47.61 27.30
C ARG A 165 5.38 47.44 27.77
N LEU A 166 5.13 47.20 29.06
CA LEU A 166 3.77 47.09 29.59
C LEU A 166 2.98 48.38 29.35
N ALA A 167 1.80 48.23 28.76
CA ALA A 167 0.83 49.31 28.68
C ALA A 167 0.10 49.44 30.03
N ASP A 168 -0.48 50.61 30.30
CA ASP A 168 -1.38 50.79 31.45
C ASP A 168 -2.75 50.15 31.16
N TRP A 169 -2.76 48.82 31.08
CA TRP A 169 -3.95 48.03 30.79
C TRP A 169 -4.97 48.09 31.93
N ARG A 170 -4.55 48.45 33.17
CA ARG A 170 -5.44 48.66 34.30
C ARG A 170 -6.28 49.92 34.11
N ALA A 171 -5.66 51.01 33.67
CA ALA A 171 -6.40 52.22 33.30
C ALA A 171 -7.35 51.97 32.12
N GLN A 172 -6.93 51.19 31.11
CA GLN A 172 -7.80 50.79 30.00
C GLN A 172 -9.02 49.98 30.48
N ALA A 173 -8.81 48.98 31.34
CA ALA A 173 -9.90 48.16 31.89
C ALA A 173 -10.86 48.97 32.78
N ALA A 174 -10.36 50.01 33.46
CA ALA A 174 -11.18 50.92 34.25
C ALA A 174 -12.00 51.89 33.37
N ALA A 175 -11.44 52.31 32.23
CA ALA A 175 -12.12 53.17 31.27
C ALA A 175 -13.23 52.43 30.51
N ASP A 176 -12.98 51.19 30.07
CA ASP A 176 -13.93 50.36 29.32
C ASP A 176 -14.10 48.97 29.97
N PRO A 177 -14.93 48.84 31.02
CA PRO A 177 -15.13 47.58 31.73
C PRO A 177 -15.67 46.46 30.82
N GLY A 178 -15.03 45.30 30.88
CA GLY A 178 -15.45 44.09 30.14
C GLY A 178 -14.91 43.98 28.70
N GLN A 179 -14.22 45.00 28.19
CA GLN A 179 -13.56 44.94 26.88
C GLN A 179 -12.14 44.34 27.01
N PRO A 180 -11.62 43.67 25.95
CA PRO A 180 -10.25 43.19 25.94
C PRO A 180 -9.28 44.38 25.85
N VAL A 181 -8.16 44.27 26.56
CA VAL A 181 -7.19 45.36 26.74
C VAL A 181 -5.92 45.11 25.93
N GLN A 182 -5.22 46.18 25.58
CA GLN A 182 -3.90 46.11 24.97
C GLN A 182 -2.84 45.97 26.09
N PRO A 183 -2.15 44.83 26.20
CA PRO A 183 -1.21 44.59 27.29
C PRO A 183 0.15 45.27 27.08
N LEU A 184 0.57 45.48 25.82
CA LEU A 184 1.91 45.95 25.47
C LEU A 184 1.86 47.19 24.56
N VAL A 185 2.71 48.17 24.86
CA VAL A 185 2.83 49.43 24.12
C VAL A 185 3.41 49.18 22.73
N GLY A 186 2.72 49.67 21.70
CA GLY A 186 3.16 49.58 20.32
C GLY A 186 2.82 48.26 19.61
N VAL A 187 2.02 47.39 20.25
CA VAL A 187 1.46 46.16 19.66
C VAL A 187 -0.04 46.11 19.92
N PHE A 188 -0.86 46.16 18.87
CA PHE A 188 -2.33 46.24 18.92
C PHE A 188 -3.03 44.87 19.06
N VAL A 189 -2.40 43.94 19.79
CA VAL A 189 -3.06 42.69 20.21
C VAL A 189 -3.90 42.98 21.45
N ARG A 190 -5.13 42.48 21.50
CA ARG A 190 -6.03 42.66 22.65
C ARG A 190 -6.31 41.31 23.31
N LEU A 191 -6.14 41.26 24.63
CA LEU A 191 -6.38 40.06 25.43
C LEU A 191 -7.49 40.30 26.47
N PRO A 192 -8.26 39.27 26.84
CA PRO A 192 -9.22 39.36 27.94
C PRO A 192 -8.54 39.78 29.26
N VAL A 193 -9.16 40.70 29.99
CA VAL A 193 -8.60 41.25 31.25
C VAL A 193 -8.31 40.15 32.27
N ALA A 194 -9.19 39.15 32.39
CA ALA A 194 -9.00 38.03 33.31
C ALA A 194 -7.73 37.22 32.99
N GLN A 195 -7.41 37.07 31.70
CA GLN A 195 -6.22 36.35 31.25
C GLN A 195 -4.96 37.15 31.56
N VAL A 196 -4.95 38.46 31.22
CA VAL A 196 -3.84 39.38 31.50
C VAL A 196 -3.52 39.46 32.99
N GLN A 197 -4.54 39.47 33.85
CA GLN A 197 -4.37 39.50 35.31
C GLN A 197 -3.68 38.25 35.89
N SER A 198 -3.84 37.10 35.23
CA SER A 198 -3.30 35.81 35.70
C SER A 198 -1.88 35.50 35.20
N MET A 199 -1.38 36.28 34.24
CA MET A 199 -0.11 36.02 33.56
C MET A 199 1.03 36.85 34.15
N SER A 200 2.22 36.25 34.23
CA SER A 200 3.47 36.99 34.41
C SER A 200 3.84 37.79 33.16
N ASP A 201 4.72 38.77 33.29
CA ASP A 201 5.17 39.62 32.16
C ASP A 201 5.72 38.79 31.00
N ARG A 202 6.46 37.70 31.30
CA ARG A 202 6.98 36.76 30.31
C ARG A 202 5.87 35.98 29.60
N GLU A 203 4.88 35.50 30.34
CA GLU A 203 3.72 34.78 29.77
C GLU A 203 2.86 35.70 28.92
N LEU A 204 2.72 36.97 29.32
CA LEU A 204 2.04 38.01 28.57
C LEU A 204 2.75 38.30 27.24
N GLY A 205 4.09 38.44 27.28
CA GLY A 205 4.91 38.58 26.08
C GLY A 205 4.78 37.39 25.14
N ALA A 206 4.80 36.16 25.68
CA ALA A 206 4.62 34.94 24.90
C ALA A 206 3.21 34.85 24.28
N ALA A 207 2.16 35.25 25.01
CA ALA A 207 0.80 35.28 24.50
C ALA A 207 0.65 36.27 23.35
N VAL A 208 1.23 37.47 23.46
CA VAL A 208 1.24 38.46 22.37
C VAL A 208 2.01 37.94 21.15
N VAL A 209 3.13 37.25 21.35
CA VAL A 209 3.87 36.62 20.25
C VAL A 209 3.04 35.53 19.57
N ALA A 210 2.30 34.72 20.33
CA ALA A 210 1.42 33.69 19.77
C ALA A 210 0.29 34.30 18.91
N GLU A 211 -0.32 35.40 19.35
CA GLU A 211 -1.32 36.13 18.56
C GLU A 211 -0.73 36.73 17.28
N LEU A 212 0.50 37.28 17.34
CA LEU A 212 1.21 37.75 16.15
C LEU A 212 1.56 36.60 15.21
N ALA A 213 1.95 35.44 15.74
CA ALA A 213 2.17 34.23 14.94
C ALA A 213 0.88 33.78 14.25
N GLY A 214 -0.26 33.80 14.96
CA GLY A 214 -1.58 33.56 14.40
C GLY A 214 -1.89 34.49 13.22
N ALA A 215 -1.64 35.79 13.38
CA ALA A 215 -1.80 36.76 12.30
C ALA A 215 -0.90 36.47 11.08
N VAL A 216 0.35 36.00 11.29
CA VAL A 216 1.23 35.54 10.20
C VAL A 216 0.65 34.30 9.52
N MET A 217 0.13 33.35 10.29
CA MET A 217 -0.44 32.12 9.75
C MET A 217 -1.72 32.38 8.94
N GLU A 218 -2.52 33.37 9.33
CA GLU A 218 -3.76 33.72 8.63
C GLU A 218 -3.51 34.59 7.38
N GLY A 219 -2.69 35.63 7.48
CA GLY A 219 -2.55 36.65 6.44
C GLY A 219 -1.12 37.03 6.07
N GLY A 220 -0.12 36.26 6.52
CA GLY A 220 1.29 36.52 6.28
C GLY A 220 1.86 37.65 7.14
N LEU A 221 3.14 37.96 6.91
CA LEU A 221 3.86 39.04 7.56
C LEU A 221 3.14 40.41 7.50
N PRO A 222 2.49 40.81 6.38
CA PRO A 222 1.77 42.08 6.33
C PRO A 222 0.64 42.20 7.38
N ALA A 223 -0.06 41.09 7.65
CA ALA A 223 -1.14 41.07 8.65
C ALA A 223 -0.59 41.28 10.08
N ALA A 224 0.52 40.64 10.42
CA ALA A 224 1.17 40.85 11.72
C ALA A 224 1.83 42.23 11.83
N GLN A 225 2.40 42.77 10.73
CA GLN A 225 2.96 44.12 10.71
C GLN A 225 1.90 45.19 10.96
N ALA A 226 0.66 45.00 10.46
CA ALA A 226 -0.45 45.92 10.73
C ALA A 226 -0.78 46.03 12.23
N LEU A 227 -0.43 45.02 13.03
CA LEU A 227 -0.63 45.01 14.48
C LEU A 227 0.54 45.64 15.26
N VAL A 228 1.63 46.04 14.63
CA VAL A 228 2.82 46.58 15.32
C VAL A 228 3.13 47.99 14.83
N SER A 229 2.97 48.99 15.70
CA SER A 229 3.31 50.39 15.38
C SER A 229 4.74 50.77 15.76
N ASN A 230 5.39 50.02 16.65
CA ASN A 230 6.75 50.31 17.06
C ASN A 230 7.76 49.84 16.00
N ALA A 231 8.56 50.76 15.45
CA ALA A 231 9.52 50.46 14.39
C ALA A 231 10.57 49.39 14.76
N ASN A 232 11.03 49.35 16.03
CA ASN A 232 11.97 48.33 16.48
C ASN A 232 11.31 46.95 16.52
N LEU A 233 10.11 46.85 17.12
CA LEU A 233 9.36 45.59 17.13
C LEU A 233 8.95 45.13 15.73
N SER A 234 8.62 46.05 14.83
CA SER A 234 8.32 45.75 13.43
C SER A 234 9.54 45.16 12.72
N GLY A 235 10.74 45.73 12.93
CA GLY A 235 11.98 45.17 12.37
C GLY A 235 12.36 43.82 12.97
N ARG A 236 12.02 43.57 14.25
CA ARG A 236 12.21 42.25 14.90
C ARG A 236 11.21 41.21 14.38
N LEU A 237 9.96 41.60 14.20
CA LEU A 237 8.92 40.77 13.60
C LEU A 237 9.34 40.36 12.17
N GLU A 238 9.74 41.32 11.35
CA GLU A 238 10.22 41.06 9.99
C GLU A 238 11.41 40.09 10.00
N ARG A 239 12.42 40.32 10.85
CA ARG A 239 13.55 39.39 10.96
C ARG A 239 13.10 37.99 11.41
N GLY A 240 12.24 37.91 12.42
CA GLY A 240 11.73 36.64 12.94
C GLY A 240 10.98 35.82 11.89
N VAL A 241 10.16 36.46 11.04
CA VAL A 241 9.38 35.76 10.00
C VAL A 241 10.18 35.57 8.72
N ASP A 242 10.73 36.64 8.16
CA ASP A 242 11.31 36.68 6.81
C ASP A 242 12.68 35.97 6.75
N THR A 243 13.43 35.96 7.85
CA THR A 243 14.75 35.31 7.91
C THR A 243 14.71 34.00 8.71
N VAL A 244 14.37 34.05 10.00
CA VAL A 244 14.48 32.89 10.89
C VAL A 244 13.39 31.84 10.59
N ALA A 245 12.12 32.24 10.57
CA ALA A 245 11.03 31.32 10.28
C ALA A 245 11.14 30.80 8.84
N ARG A 246 11.35 31.67 7.84
CA ARG A 246 11.48 31.25 6.44
C ARG A 246 12.56 30.19 6.23
N ALA A 247 13.74 30.32 6.86
CA ALA A 247 14.79 29.32 6.77
C ALA A 247 14.36 27.96 7.36
N ARG A 248 13.75 27.97 8.55
CA ARG A 248 13.24 26.74 9.20
C ARG A 248 12.08 26.10 8.44
N LEU A 249 11.21 26.92 7.85
CA LEU A 249 10.11 26.47 7.00
C LEU A 249 10.64 25.83 5.73
N HIS A 250 11.66 26.41 5.12
CA HIS A 250 12.33 25.82 3.96
C HIS A 250 12.91 24.44 4.29
N GLU A 251 13.55 24.26 5.44
CA GLU A 251 14.05 22.96 5.90
C GLU A 251 12.92 21.94 6.10
N LEU A 252 11.85 22.34 6.80
CA LEU A 252 10.68 21.49 7.04
C LEU A 252 10.02 21.06 5.72
N PHE A 253 9.74 22.02 4.84
CA PHE A 253 9.08 21.75 3.57
C PHE A 253 9.97 20.94 2.62
N SER A 254 11.28 21.16 2.65
CA SER A 254 12.22 20.31 1.93
C SER A 254 12.12 18.86 2.42
N ALA A 255 12.11 18.64 3.74
CA ALA A 255 11.96 17.31 4.32
C ALA A 255 10.63 16.64 3.96
N MET A 256 9.52 17.40 3.94
CA MET A 256 8.20 16.90 3.51
C MET A 256 8.19 16.50 2.04
N LEU A 257 8.90 17.25 1.19
CA LEU A 257 8.97 17.03 -0.25
C LEU A 257 9.98 15.95 -0.67
N LEU A 258 10.85 15.47 0.24
CA LEU A 258 11.78 14.37 -0.05
C LEU A 258 11.04 13.10 -0.53
N ALA A 259 9.85 12.83 0.01
CA ALA A 259 9.03 11.71 -0.44
C ALA A 259 8.63 11.80 -1.92
N GLN A 260 8.60 13.02 -2.49
CA GLN A 260 8.24 13.31 -3.87
C GLN A 260 9.47 13.52 -4.78
N GLN A 261 10.68 13.43 -4.24
CA GLN A 261 11.92 13.66 -5.00
C GLN A 261 12.02 12.79 -6.25
N GLY A 262 11.62 11.51 -6.15
CA GLY A 262 11.64 10.59 -7.29
C GLY A 262 10.63 10.96 -8.39
N GLU A 263 9.56 11.68 -8.08
CA GLU A 263 8.64 12.21 -9.08
C GLU A 263 9.21 13.45 -9.78
N MET A 264 9.80 14.37 -9.01
CA MET A 264 10.47 15.55 -9.58
C MET A 264 11.65 15.16 -10.48
N GLU A 265 12.43 14.16 -10.07
CA GLU A 265 13.53 13.60 -10.86
C GLU A 265 13.04 13.04 -12.20
N ALA A 266 11.95 12.27 -12.18
CA ALA A 266 11.37 11.71 -13.40
C ALA A 266 10.88 12.81 -14.37
N ARG A 267 10.30 13.90 -13.85
CA ARG A 267 9.85 15.03 -14.66
C ARG A 267 10.99 15.82 -15.27
N LEU A 268 12.06 16.03 -14.51
CA LEU A 268 13.25 16.70 -15.02
C LEU A 268 13.94 15.87 -16.10
N ALA A 269 14.08 14.57 -15.89
CA ALA A 269 14.64 13.67 -16.89
C ALA A 269 13.81 13.68 -18.19
N GLU A 270 12.48 13.70 -18.10
CA GLU A 270 11.58 13.82 -19.26
C GLU A 270 11.80 15.13 -20.02
N ALA A 271 11.84 16.25 -19.30
CA ALA A 271 12.02 17.56 -19.92
C ALA A 271 13.42 17.71 -20.55
N GLN A 272 14.46 17.19 -19.89
CA GLN A 272 15.82 17.15 -20.42
C GLN A 272 15.93 16.30 -21.70
N ALA A 273 15.30 15.12 -21.71
CA ALA A 273 15.25 14.26 -22.90
C ALA A 273 14.54 14.97 -24.06
N ALA A 274 13.38 15.57 -23.81
CA ALA A 274 12.61 16.30 -24.82
C ALA A 274 13.38 17.52 -25.40
N MET A 275 14.16 18.23 -24.59
CA MET A 275 15.01 19.33 -25.07
C MET A 275 16.25 18.87 -25.83
N ALA A 276 16.78 17.68 -25.51
CA ALA A 276 17.93 17.11 -26.20
C ALA A 276 17.60 16.67 -27.64
N GLY A 277 16.35 16.84 -28.10
CA GLY A 277 15.93 16.39 -29.42
C GLY A 277 15.80 14.87 -29.51
N ALA A 278 15.87 14.16 -28.38
CA ALA A 278 15.25 12.84 -28.31
C ALA A 278 13.76 13.10 -28.49
N GLY A 279 13.25 12.80 -29.70
CA GLY A 279 11.81 12.71 -29.92
C GLY A 279 11.19 11.78 -28.89
N ALA A 280 9.87 11.65 -28.88
CA ALA A 280 9.14 10.69 -28.06
C ALA A 280 9.44 9.21 -28.40
N ASP A 281 10.64 8.91 -28.88
CA ASP A 281 11.22 7.60 -29.12
C ASP A 281 12.29 7.36 -28.04
N ASP A 282 11.91 6.63 -26.98
CA ASP A 282 12.41 5.26 -26.72
C ASP A 282 12.48 4.84 -25.23
N ASP A 283 12.06 5.66 -24.25
CA ASP A 283 12.31 5.32 -22.81
C ASP A 283 11.12 5.44 -21.85
N GLY A 284 9.89 5.29 -22.32
CA GLY A 284 8.70 5.29 -21.45
C GLY A 284 7.65 4.27 -21.86
N LEU A 285 7.63 3.08 -21.22
CA LEU A 285 6.56 2.07 -21.32
C LEU A 285 6.11 1.65 -22.76
N ALA A 286 6.85 2.05 -23.81
CA ALA A 286 6.43 1.94 -25.21
C ALA A 286 6.31 0.48 -25.71
N GLY A 287 6.81 -0.49 -24.92
CA GLY A 287 6.64 -1.91 -25.18
C GLY A 287 5.38 -2.54 -24.56
N LEU A 288 4.66 -1.85 -23.68
CA LEU A 288 3.53 -2.42 -22.91
C LEU A 288 2.16 -2.08 -23.50
N LEU A 289 1.91 -0.82 -23.87
CA LEU A 289 0.62 -0.37 -24.43
C LEU A 289 0.84 0.77 -25.45
N PRO A 290 0.10 0.81 -26.58
CA PRO A 290 0.12 1.95 -27.48
C PRO A 290 -0.43 3.20 -26.79
N ALA A 291 0.18 4.36 -27.02
CA ALA A 291 -0.26 5.64 -26.43
C ALA A 291 -1.74 5.97 -26.72
N ALA A 292 -2.28 5.48 -27.85
CA ALA A 292 -3.69 5.60 -28.22
C ALA A 292 -4.65 4.83 -27.29
N GLU A 293 -4.20 3.76 -26.62
CA GLU A 293 -5.02 3.00 -25.67
C GLU A 293 -5.11 3.67 -24.29
N VAL A 294 -4.22 4.63 -24.01
CA VAL A 294 -4.13 5.34 -22.72
C VAL A 294 -4.67 6.78 -22.84
N ALA A 295 -4.69 7.33 -24.06
CA ALA A 295 -5.18 8.67 -24.34
C ALA A 295 -6.68 8.82 -24.03
N GLY A 296 -7.03 9.81 -23.18
CA GLY A 296 -8.42 10.13 -22.82
C GLY A 296 -9.00 9.28 -21.67
N LEU A 297 -8.24 8.33 -21.11
CA LEU A 297 -8.65 7.59 -19.91
C LEU A 297 -8.43 8.42 -18.64
N ALA A 298 -9.31 8.24 -17.65
CA ALA A 298 -9.09 8.76 -16.32
C ALA A 298 -7.83 8.11 -15.69
N PRO A 299 -7.11 8.79 -14.78
CA PRO A 299 -5.86 8.28 -14.20
C PRO A 299 -5.96 6.86 -13.63
N GLU A 300 -7.05 6.56 -12.91
CA GLU A 300 -7.29 5.24 -12.33
C GLU A 300 -7.50 4.14 -13.39
N GLN A 301 -8.15 4.47 -14.50
CA GLN A 301 -8.41 3.54 -15.60
C GLN A 301 -7.13 3.27 -16.39
N ALA A 302 -6.32 4.31 -16.57
CA ALA A 302 -5.01 4.22 -17.21
C ALA A 302 -4.06 3.34 -16.38
N GLU A 303 -4.04 3.50 -15.06
CA GLU A 303 -3.29 2.65 -14.13
C GLU A 303 -3.73 1.19 -14.16
N ALA A 304 -5.04 0.94 -14.12
CA ALA A 304 -5.59 -0.41 -14.20
C ALA A 304 -5.20 -1.10 -15.51
N ARG A 305 -5.18 -0.36 -16.63
CA ARG A 305 -4.80 -0.88 -17.94
C ARG A 305 -3.30 -1.21 -18.01
N VAL A 306 -2.45 -0.34 -17.46
CA VAL A 306 -1.00 -0.58 -17.37
C VAL A 306 -0.68 -1.79 -16.49
N LEU A 307 -1.36 -1.93 -15.34
CA LEU A 307 -1.23 -3.12 -14.50
C LEU A 307 -1.65 -4.39 -15.23
N ALA A 308 -2.75 -4.36 -15.97
CA ALA A 308 -3.22 -5.51 -16.75
C ALA A 308 -2.18 -5.90 -17.82
N ALA A 309 -1.62 -4.94 -18.56
CA ALA A 309 -0.59 -5.19 -19.55
C ALA A 309 0.71 -5.73 -18.93
N LEU A 310 1.13 -5.19 -17.79
CA LEU A 310 2.27 -5.71 -17.03
C LEU A 310 2.02 -7.15 -16.56
N ALA A 311 0.81 -7.46 -16.11
CA ALA A 311 0.44 -8.79 -15.65
C ALA A 311 0.38 -9.81 -16.79
N GLU A 312 -0.14 -9.44 -17.96
CA GLU A 312 -0.10 -10.25 -19.18
C GLU A 312 1.35 -10.52 -19.61
N ARG A 313 2.20 -9.48 -19.60
CA ARG A 313 3.62 -9.61 -19.91
C ARG A 313 4.35 -10.51 -18.90
N ALA A 314 4.03 -10.37 -17.62
CA ALA A 314 4.57 -11.23 -16.56
C ALA A 314 4.12 -12.69 -16.74
N TYR A 315 2.88 -12.91 -17.18
CA TYR A 315 2.35 -14.24 -17.44
C TYR A 315 3.10 -14.95 -18.59
N ASP A 316 3.35 -14.24 -19.70
CA ASP A 316 4.03 -14.81 -20.87
C ASP A 316 5.55 -14.92 -20.68
N GLY A 317 6.17 -13.88 -20.11
CA GLY A 317 7.62 -13.70 -20.06
C GLY A 317 8.28 -14.03 -18.71
N GLY A 318 7.52 -13.94 -17.62
CA GLY A 318 8.00 -14.02 -16.24
C GLY A 318 8.19 -12.65 -15.57
N GLY A 319 8.35 -12.66 -14.25
CA GLY A 319 8.43 -11.46 -13.40
C GLY A 319 9.63 -10.56 -13.69
N GLU A 320 10.77 -11.12 -14.10
CA GLU A 320 11.95 -10.35 -14.52
C GLU A 320 11.70 -9.53 -15.80
N LEU A 321 10.95 -10.10 -16.76
CA LEU A 321 10.59 -9.37 -17.97
C LEU A 321 9.56 -8.27 -17.70
N ALA A 322 8.68 -8.46 -16.72
CA ALA A 322 7.80 -7.39 -16.25
C ALA A 322 8.58 -6.29 -15.51
N ALA A 323 9.56 -6.65 -14.67
CA ALA A 323 10.42 -5.70 -13.98
C ALA A 323 11.26 -4.86 -14.96
N ALA A 324 11.76 -5.47 -16.04
CA ALA A 324 12.53 -4.77 -17.07
C ALA A 324 11.72 -3.70 -17.86
N GLN A 325 10.40 -3.72 -17.77
CA GLN A 325 9.53 -2.69 -18.37
C GLN A 325 9.30 -1.49 -17.45
N LEU A 326 9.75 -1.56 -16.19
CA LEU A 326 9.62 -0.48 -15.22
C LEU A 326 10.86 0.41 -15.27
N THR A 327 10.65 1.72 -15.23
CA THR A 327 11.72 2.72 -15.33
C THR A 327 12.25 3.14 -13.96
N ARG A 328 11.47 2.98 -12.88
CA ARG A 328 11.85 3.38 -11.52
C ARG A 328 12.62 2.26 -10.81
N ALA A 329 13.86 2.52 -10.41
CA ALA A 329 14.73 1.54 -9.75
C ALA A 329 14.08 0.86 -8.51
N GLY A 330 13.41 1.63 -7.66
CA GLY A 330 12.70 1.06 -6.48
C GLY A 330 11.46 0.23 -6.83
N GLN A 331 10.83 0.44 -7.98
CA GLN A 331 9.74 -0.43 -8.47
C GLN A 331 10.30 -1.71 -9.10
N VAL A 332 11.39 -1.59 -9.87
CA VAL A 332 12.10 -2.74 -10.43
C VAL A 332 12.52 -3.70 -9.32
N GLU A 333 13.16 -3.21 -8.26
CA GLU A 333 13.62 -4.05 -7.14
C GLU A 333 12.46 -4.76 -6.43
N ARG A 334 11.35 -4.05 -6.18
CA ARG A 334 10.15 -4.64 -5.58
C ARG A 334 9.50 -5.72 -6.45
N VAL A 335 9.43 -5.51 -7.77
CA VAL A 335 8.87 -6.51 -8.68
C VAL A 335 9.81 -7.71 -8.83
N ARG A 336 11.13 -7.50 -8.86
CA ARG A 336 12.12 -8.59 -8.82
C ARG A 336 12.01 -9.43 -7.56
N ALA A 337 11.80 -8.80 -6.40
CA ALA A 337 11.60 -9.52 -5.13
C ALA A 337 10.38 -10.45 -5.17
N VAL A 338 9.36 -10.11 -5.98
CA VAL A 338 8.11 -10.89 -6.11
C VAL A 338 8.03 -11.68 -7.43
N ALA A 339 9.08 -11.62 -8.26
CA ALA A 339 9.16 -12.38 -9.50
C ALA A 339 8.94 -13.90 -9.31
N PRO A 340 9.44 -14.56 -8.25
CA PRO A 340 9.15 -15.99 -8.02
C PRO A 340 7.66 -16.29 -7.84
N LEU A 341 6.92 -15.36 -7.23
CA LEU A 341 5.48 -15.50 -7.03
C LEU A 341 4.71 -15.27 -8.34
N LEU A 342 5.11 -14.27 -9.13
CA LEU A 342 4.55 -14.02 -10.47
C LEU A 342 4.82 -15.20 -11.40
N ASP A 343 6.04 -15.74 -11.38
CA ASP A 343 6.46 -16.90 -12.18
C ASP A 343 5.71 -18.17 -11.80
N ALA A 344 5.26 -18.30 -10.55
CA ALA A 344 4.43 -19.42 -10.11
C ALA A 344 3.04 -19.41 -10.76
N PHE A 345 2.55 -18.26 -11.23
CA PHE A 345 1.25 -18.16 -11.92
C PHE A 345 1.38 -17.88 -13.42
N GLY A 346 2.59 -17.85 -13.97
CA GLY A 346 2.85 -17.64 -15.39
C GLY A 346 2.64 -18.88 -16.27
N ALA A 347 2.70 -18.68 -17.60
CA ALA A 347 2.47 -19.70 -18.62
C ALA A 347 3.42 -20.92 -18.48
N ARG A 348 4.68 -20.67 -18.10
CA ARG A 348 5.66 -21.76 -17.86
C ARG A 348 5.29 -22.60 -16.64
N ALA A 349 4.79 -21.99 -15.56
CA ALA A 349 4.32 -22.72 -14.40
C ALA A 349 3.05 -23.50 -14.71
N HIS A 350 2.12 -22.93 -15.47
CA HIS A 350 0.92 -23.61 -15.95
C HIS A 350 1.25 -24.94 -16.65
N GLY A 351 2.18 -24.91 -17.61
CA GLY A 351 2.63 -26.11 -18.31
C GLY A 351 3.23 -27.17 -17.38
N ARG A 352 4.05 -26.74 -16.41
CA ARG A 352 4.62 -27.64 -15.39
C ARG A 352 3.54 -28.25 -14.50
N TYR A 353 2.58 -27.45 -14.02
CA TYR A 353 1.51 -27.94 -13.16
C TYR A 353 0.59 -28.92 -13.89
N LEU A 354 0.27 -28.67 -15.17
CA LEU A 354 -0.47 -29.63 -15.99
C LEU A 354 0.30 -30.95 -16.14
N LEU A 355 1.59 -30.89 -16.49
CA LEU A 355 2.42 -32.09 -16.61
C LEU A 355 2.43 -32.91 -15.33
N TRP A 356 2.70 -32.27 -14.19
CA TRP A 356 2.73 -32.94 -12.89
C TRP A 356 1.36 -33.44 -12.45
N THR A 357 0.28 -32.75 -12.82
CA THR A 357 -1.08 -33.22 -12.55
C THR A 357 -1.39 -34.48 -13.35
N TRP A 358 -1.00 -34.55 -14.62
CA TRP A 358 -1.17 -35.77 -15.44
C TRP A 358 -0.34 -36.94 -14.90
N LEU A 359 0.92 -36.71 -14.55
CA LEU A 359 1.78 -37.72 -13.93
C LEU A 359 1.23 -38.19 -12.59
N GLY A 360 0.79 -37.26 -11.73
CA GLY A 360 0.16 -37.56 -10.44
C GLY A 360 -1.15 -38.30 -10.61
N GLY A 361 -1.97 -37.95 -11.60
CA GLY A 361 -3.21 -38.65 -11.94
C GLY A 361 -2.96 -40.08 -12.42
N ALA A 362 -1.97 -40.29 -13.29
CA ALA A 362 -1.56 -41.63 -13.73
C ALA A 362 -1.05 -42.48 -12.56
N LEU A 363 -0.23 -41.90 -11.67
CA LEU A 363 0.24 -42.56 -10.45
C LEU A 363 -0.92 -42.89 -9.50
N ALA A 364 -1.86 -41.96 -9.30
CA ALA A 364 -3.05 -42.18 -8.48
C ALA A 364 -3.90 -43.34 -9.02
N LEU A 365 -4.09 -43.43 -10.34
CA LEU A 365 -4.79 -44.52 -10.98
C LEU A 365 -4.07 -45.86 -10.80
N ALA A 366 -2.75 -45.89 -10.94
CA ALA A 366 -1.94 -47.09 -10.70
C ALA A 366 -2.03 -47.55 -9.23
N LEU A 367 -1.96 -46.61 -8.28
CA LEU A 367 -2.11 -46.88 -6.84
C LEU A 367 -3.52 -47.35 -6.50
N LEU A 368 -4.56 -46.77 -7.11
CA LEU A 368 -5.95 -47.22 -6.98
C LEU A 368 -6.11 -48.66 -7.51
N ALA A 369 -5.58 -48.95 -8.70
CA ALA A 369 -5.62 -50.29 -9.27
C ALA A 369 -4.89 -51.32 -8.40
N GLY A 370 -3.70 -50.96 -7.88
CA GLY A 370 -2.97 -51.77 -6.92
C GLY A 370 -3.78 -52.01 -5.64
N LEU A 371 -4.32 -50.94 -5.05
CA LEU A 371 -5.10 -51.02 -3.82
C LEU A 371 -6.36 -51.89 -3.98
N VAL A 372 -7.06 -51.80 -5.11
CA VAL A 372 -8.21 -52.65 -5.44
C VAL A 372 -7.78 -54.10 -5.72
N GLY A 373 -6.67 -54.30 -6.43
CA GLY A 373 -6.14 -55.62 -6.76
C GLY A 373 -5.69 -56.42 -5.54
N PHE A 374 -5.02 -55.76 -4.59
CA PHE A 374 -4.49 -56.39 -3.37
C PHE A 374 -5.50 -56.43 -2.20
N SER A 375 -6.66 -55.77 -2.32
CA SER A 375 -7.72 -55.83 -1.32
C SER A 375 -8.79 -56.88 -1.63
N ARG A 376 -9.48 -57.36 -0.60
CA ARG A 376 -10.51 -58.42 -0.69
C ARG A 376 -11.87 -57.95 -0.21
N GLY A 377 -12.92 -58.45 -0.85
CA GLY A 377 -14.30 -58.17 -0.46
C GLY A 377 -14.62 -56.67 -0.51
N LEU A 378 -15.21 -56.15 0.56
CA LEU A 378 -15.61 -54.73 0.67
C LEU A 378 -14.43 -53.78 0.84
N LEU A 379 -13.25 -54.26 1.25
CA LEU A 379 -12.04 -53.44 1.37
C LEU A 379 -11.58 -52.85 0.03
N ARG A 380 -12.02 -53.44 -1.10
CA ARG A 380 -11.82 -52.91 -2.45
C ARG A 380 -12.44 -51.54 -2.67
N LEU A 381 -13.48 -51.22 -1.92
CA LEU A 381 -14.15 -49.93 -1.98
C LEU A 381 -13.75 -49.07 -0.77
N VAL A 382 -13.67 -49.67 0.42
CA VAL A 382 -13.38 -48.92 1.66
C VAL A 382 -11.97 -48.33 1.68
N ASN A 383 -10.94 -49.08 1.30
CA ASN A 383 -9.55 -48.57 1.35
C ASN A 383 -9.31 -47.36 0.42
N PRO A 384 -9.70 -47.39 -0.87
CA PRO A 384 -9.55 -46.21 -1.73
C PRO A 384 -10.46 -45.06 -1.29
N ALA A 385 -11.66 -45.36 -0.79
CA ALA A 385 -12.58 -44.35 -0.28
C ALA A 385 -12.02 -43.58 0.91
N VAL A 386 -11.43 -44.29 1.88
CA VAL A 386 -10.79 -43.70 3.06
C VAL A 386 -9.55 -42.90 2.65
N ALA A 387 -8.74 -43.39 1.72
CA ALA A 387 -7.58 -42.65 1.22
C ALA A 387 -7.98 -41.31 0.56
N LEU A 388 -9.02 -41.31 -0.29
CA LEU A 388 -9.56 -40.10 -0.91
C LEU A 388 -10.21 -39.15 0.10
N LEU A 389 -10.92 -39.68 1.09
CA LEU A 389 -11.50 -38.89 2.18
C LEU A 389 -10.42 -38.22 3.03
N ILE A 390 -9.33 -38.91 3.35
CA ILE A 390 -8.23 -38.35 4.11
C ILE A 390 -7.49 -37.28 3.28
N GLY A 391 -7.12 -37.60 2.03
CA GLY A 391 -6.42 -36.64 1.17
C GLY A 391 -7.26 -35.39 0.87
N GLY A 392 -8.52 -35.58 0.49
CA GLY A 392 -9.49 -34.51 0.23
C GLY A 392 -9.84 -33.72 1.50
N GLY A 393 -10.14 -34.43 2.58
CA GLY A 393 -10.55 -33.84 3.85
C GLY A 393 -9.44 -33.06 4.54
N LEU A 394 -8.21 -33.57 4.59
CA LEU A 394 -7.08 -32.86 5.18
C LEU A 394 -6.78 -31.56 4.42
N GLY A 395 -6.80 -31.60 3.08
CA GLY A 395 -6.60 -30.39 2.27
C GLY A 395 -7.72 -29.36 2.43
N ALA A 396 -8.99 -29.82 2.48
CA ALA A 396 -10.13 -28.94 2.73
C ALA A 396 -10.07 -28.31 4.12
N LEU A 397 -9.74 -29.08 5.16
CA LEU A 397 -9.58 -28.57 6.53
C LEU A 397 -8.45 -27.57 6.65
N ALA A 398 -7.31 -27.81 5.99
CA ALA A 398 -6.20 -26.87 5.97
C ALA A 398 -6.60 -25.53 5.35
N LEU A 399 -7.26 -25.56 4.18
CA LEU A 399 -7.71 -24.35 3.49
C LEU A 399 -8.84 -23.62 4.23
N GLN A 400 -9.77 -24.36 4.82
CA GLN A 400 -10.83 -23.79 5.64
C GLN A 400 -10.27 -23.16 6.92
N GLY A 401 -9.28 -23.79 7.54
CA GLY A 401 -8.55 -23.26 8.69
C GLY A 401 -7.90 -21.92 8.36
N VAL A 402 -7.19 -21.84 7.23
CA VAL A 402 -6.61 -20.58 6.71
C VAL A 402 -7.71 -19.55 6.47
N GLY A 403 -8.79 -19.91 5.77
CA GLY A 403 -9.91 -19.00 5.49
C GLY A 403 -10.62 -18.46 6.73
N SER A 404 -10.78 -19.29 7.77
CA SER A 404 -11.43 -18.92 9.04
C SER A 404 -10.54 -18.11 9.99
N ALA A 405 -9.21 -18.28 9.89
CA ALA A 405 -8.25 -17.53 10.69
C ALA A 405 -8.04 -16.11 10.16
N LEU A 406 -8.40 -15.87 8.89
CA LEU A 406 -8.27 -14.57 8.25
C LEU A 406 -9.42 -13.64 8.64
N PRO A 407 -9.16 -12.43 9.17
CA PRO A 407 -10.18 -11.41 9.40
C PRO A 407 -11.01 -11.13 8.14
N HIS A 408 -12.28 -10.74 8.30
CA HIS A 408 -13.14 -10.37 7.17
C HIS A 408 -12.61 -9.09 6.51
N ASP A 409 -12.29 -8.08 7.33
CA ASP A 409 -11.55 -6.89 6.93
C ASP A 409 -10.14 -6.98 7.51
N ALA A 410 -9.14 -7.19 6.65
CA ALA A 410 -7.73 -7.18 7.03
C ALA A 410 -7.13 -5.84 6.62
N PRO A 411 -7.05 -4.83 7.52
CA PRO A 411 -6.42 -3.55 7.21
C PRO A 411 -4.90 -3.69 7.06
N LEU A 412 -4.25 -2.66 6.54
CA LEU A 412 -2.79 -2.60 6.55
C LEU A 412 -2.27 -2.59 7.99
N PRO A 413 -1.20 -3.34 8.30
CA PRO A 413 -0.63 -3.38 9.64
C PRO A 413 -0.04 -2.04 10.05
N LEU A 414 -0.15 -1.70 11.34
CA LEU A 414 0.41 -0.47 11.92
C LEU A 414 1.95 -0.45 11.96
N GLY A 415 2.59 -1.57 11.58
CA GLY A 415 4.03 -1.72 11.50
C GLY A 415 4.64 -2.41 12.72
N ALA A 416 5.82 -3.03 12.54
CA ALA A 416 6.47 -3.86 13.56
C ALA A 416 6.77 -3.12 14.87
N GLN A 417 6.91 -1.79 14.83
CA GLN A 417 7.16 -0.96 16.00
C GLN A 417 5.93 -0.77 16.90
N ALA A 418 4.71 -0.77 16.33
CA ALA A 418 3.48 -0.51 17.07
C ALA A 418 2.86 -1.77 17.67
N GLN A 419 2.94 -2.91 16.97
CA GLN A 419 2.24 -4.15 17.34
C GLN A 419 3.17 -5.35 17.57
N GLY A 420 4.47 -5.22 17.28
CA GLY A 420 5.44 -6.31 17.30
C GLY A 420 5.67 -6.92 15.91
N ALA A 421 6.86 -7.47 15.68
CA ALA A 421 7.25 -7.99 14.37
C ALA A 421 6.40 -9.18 13.90
N PHE A 422 6.08 -10.11 14.80
CA PHE A 422 5.33 -11.32 14.45
C PHE A 422 3.87 -11.02 14.09
N THR A 423 3.20 -10.19 14.89
CA THR A 423 1.82 -9.74 14.63
C THR A 423 1.74 -8.91 13.36
N ALA A 424 2.69 -7.99 13.12
CA ALA A 424 2.79 -7.27 11.86
C ALA A 424 2.99 -8.17 10.65
N LEU A 425 3.76 -9.26 10.76
CA LEU A 425 3.89 -10.24 9.69
C LEU A 425 2.60 -11.03 9.46
N VAL A 426 1.91 -11.44 10.52
CA VAL A 426 0.63 -12.16 10.43
C VAL A 426 -0.45 -11.28 9.80
N ASP A 427 -0.57 -10.03 10.24
CA ASP A 427 -1.54 -9.07 9.71
C ASP A 427 -1.21 -8.68 8.26
N LEU A 428 0.08 -8.53 7.93
CA LEU A 428 0.51 -8.28 6.54
C LEU A 428 0.18 -9.46 5.64
N ALA A 429 0.42 -10.69 6.10
CA ALA A 429 0.03 -11.90 5.38
C ALA A 429 -1.50 -11.98 5.22
N ALA A 430 -2.26 -11.62 6.26
CA ALA A 430 -3.71 -11.60 6.21
C ALA A 430 -4.23 -10.58 5.20
N HIS A 431 -3.67 -9.36 5.21
CA HIS A 431 -3.97 -8.32 4.24
C HIS A 431 -3.63 -8.75 2.81
N ALA A 432 -2.45 -9.36 2.60
CA ALA A 432 -2.02 -9.85 1.30
C ALA A 432 -2.95 -10.95 0.76
N VAL A 433 -3.39 -11.88 1.61
CA VAL A 433 -4.31 -12.95 1.17
C VAL A 433 -5.71 -12.41 0.89
N ARG A 434 -6.20 -11.44 1.66
CA ARG A 434 -7.54 -10.84 1.45
C ARG A 434 -7.62 -9.89 0.26
N SER A 435 -6.51 -9.32 -0.15
CA SER A 435 -6.41 -8.47 -1.34
C SER A 435 -6.24 -9.25 -2.65
N LEU A 436 -5.97 -10.56 -2.58
CA LEU A 436 -6.04 -11.45 -3.73
C LEU A 436 -7.49 -11.77 -4.11
N PRO A 437 -7.75 -12.14 -5.38
CA PRO A 437 -9.09 -12.55 -5.80
C PRO A 437 -9.61 -13.73 -4.97
N ALA A 438 -10.90 -13.70 -4.59
CA ALA A 438 -11.51 -14.72 -3.74
C ALA A 438 -11.33 -16.16 -4.28
N PHE A 439 -11.30 -16.31 -5.61
CA PHE A 439 -11.11 -17.60 -6.27
C PHE A 439 -9.75 -18.25 -5.95
N VAL A 440 -8.75 -17.51 -5.47
CA VAL A 440 -7.44 -18.07 -5.10
C VAL A 440 -7.57 -19.08 -3.95
N LEU A 441 -8.49 -18.85 -3.01
CA LEU A 441 -8.76 -19.77 -1.90
C LEU A 441 -9.97 -20.69 -2.16
N GLU A 442 -11.02 -20.17 -2.80
CA GLU A 442 -12.25 -20.94 -3.04
C GLU A 442 -12.03 -22.10 -4.02
N LEU A 443 -11.19 -21.91 -5.03
CA LEU A 443 -11.02 -22.89 -6.10
C LEU A 443 -10.25 -24.13 -5.64
N PRO A 444 -9.12 -24.01 -4.92
CA PRO A 444 -8.50 -25.16 -4.26
C PRO A 444 -9.44 -25.84 -3.27
N LEU A 445 -10.17 -25.07 -2.44
CA LEU A 445 -11.10 -25.63 -1.46
C LEU A 445 -12.16 -26.50 -2.14
N ARG A 446 -12.76 -25.99 -3.22
CA ARG A 446 -13.74 -26.73 -4.02
C ARG A 446 -13.17 -28.04 -4.58
N HIS A 447 -11.94 -28.04 -5.09
CA HIS A 447 -11.34 -29.27 -5.61
C HIS A 447 -11.10 -30.31 -4.51
N TYR A 448 -10.61 -29.90 -3.34
CA TYR A 448 -10.45 -30.80 -2.19
C TYR A 448 -11.80 -31.36 -1.70
N LEU A 449 -12.86 -30.54 -1.68
CA LEU A 449 -14.21 -30.99 -1.37
C LEU A 449 -14.75 -31.99 -2.40
N ILE A 450 -14.48 -31.79 -3.69
CA ILE A 450 -14.87 -32.74 -4.75
C ILE A 450 -14.17 -34.10 -4.56
N VAL A 451 -12.86 -34.09 -4.28
CA VAL A 451 -12.08 -35.31 -4.04
C VAL A 451 -12.55 -36.03 -2.78
N GLY A 452 -12.77 -35.30 -1.69
CA GLY A 452 -13.33 -35.85 -0.45
C GLY A 452 -14.75 -36.40 -0.65
N GLY A 453 -15.59 -35.69 -1.41
CA GLY A 453 -16.95 -36.12 -1.77
C GLY A 453 -16.97 -37.39 -2.61
N ALA A 454 -16.03 -37.56 -3.55
CA ALA A 454 -15.85 -38.80 -4.29
C ALA A 454 -15.49 -39.97 -3.35
N GLY A 455 -14.61 -39.73 -2.37
CA GLY A 455 -14.32 -40.68 -1.29
C GLY A 455 -15.56 -41.04 -0.48
N ALA A 456 -16.35 -40.05 -0.04
CA ALA A 456 -17.58 -40.26 0.71
C ALA A 456 -18.61 -41.11 -0.06
N LEU A 457 -18.77 -40.85 -1.36
CA LEU A 457 -19.66 -41.60 -2.23
C LEU A 457 -19.22 -43.07 -2.36
N LEU A 458 -17.92 -43.34 -2.42
CA LEU A 458 -17.40 -44.72 -2.43
C LEU A 458 -17.64 -45.44 -1.09
N VAL A 459 -17.54 -44.74 0.05
CA VAL A 459 -17.92 -45.31 1.36
C VAL A 459 -19.40 -45.66 1.39
N LEU A 460 -20.28 -44.75 0.94
CA LEU A 460 -21.72 -44.99 0.87
C LEU A 460 -22.04 -46.19 -0.02
N LEU A 461 -21.41 -46.29 -1.18
CA LEU A 461 -21.56 -47.43 -2.08
C LEU A 461 -21.12 -48.74 -1.42
N ALA A 462 -19.99 -48.73 -0.70
CA ALA A 462 -19.52 -49.89 0.04
C ALA A 462 -20.53 -50.32 1.12
N LEU A 463 -21.11 -49.34 1.83
CA LEU A 463 -22.11 -49.58 2.89
C LEU A 463 -23.42 -50.15 2.32
N VAL A 464 -23.89 -49.61 1.20
CA VAL A 464 -25.06 -50.14 0.46
C VAL A 464 -24.81 -51.57 0.00
N LEU A 465 -23.65 -51.84 -0.61
CA LEU A 465 -23.28 -53.19 -1.04
C LEU A 465 -23.13 -54.17 0.12
N TRP A 466 -22.65 -53.72 1.28
CA TRP A 466 -22.60 -54.52 2.49
C TRP A 466 -24.02 -54.88 3.00
N LEU A 467 -24.91 -53.89 3.07
CA LEU A 467 -26.33 -54.08 3.43
C LEU A 467 -27.04 -55.06 2.49
N LEU A 468 -26.89 -54.87 1.17
CA LEU A 468 -27.46 -55.78 0.15
C LEU A 468 -26.90 -57.20 0.25
N ARG A 469 -25.65 -57.35 0.66
CA ARG A 469 -25.02 -58.67 0.89
C ARG A 469 -25.53 -59.33 2.17
N GLY A 470 -25.87 -58.54 3.19
CA GLY A 470 -26.52 -58.99 4.43
C GLY A 470 -27.97 -59.44 4.23
N LEU A 471 -28.67 -58.86 3.24
CA LEU A 471 -30.04 -59.22 2.85
C LEU A 471 -30.13 -60.46 1.95
N ARG A 472 -29.01 -61.00 1.45
CA ARG A 472 -29.05 -62.27 0.72
C ARG A 472 -29.41 -63.41 1.67
N PRO A 473 -30.49 -64.18 1.40
CA PRO A 473 -30.88 -65.28 2.27
C PRO A 473 -29.73 -66.29 2.33
N ARG A 474 -29.23 -66.55 3.54
CA ARG A 474 -28.38 -67.72 3.80
C ARG A 474 -29.19 -68.93 3.36
N ARG A 475 -28.82 -69.57 2.24
CA ARG A 475 -29.28 -70.93 1.94
C ARG A 475 -28.82 -71.80 3.11
N ARG A 476 -29.70 -72.00 4.09
CA ARG A 476 -29.59 -73.06 5.09
C ARG A 476 -29.68 -74.36 4.30
N TYR A 477 -28.53 -74.94 4.00
CA TYR A 477 -28.50 -76.38 3.74
C TYR A 477 -28.90 -77.05 5.05
N TYR A 478 -30.14 -77.53 5.11
CA TYR A 478 -30.52 -78.60 6.03
C TYR A 478 -29.68 -79.83 5.65
N ARG A 479 -28.90 -80.33 6.62
CA ARG A 479 -28.64 -81.76 6.77
C ARG A 479 -29.23 -82.16 8.10
#